data_AF-A0A7S2DJS2-F1
#
_entry.id   AF-A0A7S2DJS2-F1
#
_cell.length_a   1.000
_cell.length_b   1.000
_cell.length_c   1.000
_cell.angle_alpha   90.00
_cell.angle_beta   90.00
_cell.angle_gamma   90.00
#
_symmetry.space_group_name_H-M   'P 1'
#
loop_
_entity.id
_entity.type
_entity.pdbx_description
1 polymer ?
#
loop_
_entity_poly.entity_id
_entity_poly.type
_entity_poly.pdbx_seq_one_letter_code
_entity_poly.pdbx_strand_id
1 'polypeptide(L)'
;GSLRAQISTVAQTIVIGSVAFRYLEPDISSIDAVYYSIVTVSTVGYGDYVPQTETAELFVAVYSLIGTVVLTRSLGALAALPLERRRRINQKRVLEQYGGELDIDELGDLQKSLVDIKISKEVRNPGTCTSSEFALAMLVRQDKCTVEDIEMTLETFAKLDIDGSGELDEDDVQRWMEEQKKKEDQPINQTEKWVDQIGGW
;
A
#
# COMPACT_ATOMS: atom_id res chain seq x y z
N GLY A 1 -11.17 7.02 -15.90
CA GLY A 1 -11.82 5.88 -16.56
C GLY A 1 -12.46 4.93 -15.56
N SER A 2 -11.67 4.43 -14.60
CA SER A 2 -12.07 3.39 -13.63
C SER A 2 -13.31 3.73 -12.80
N LEU A 3 -13.42 4.95 -12.27
CA LEU A 3 -14.55 5.32 -11.41
C LEU A 3 -15.91 5.27 -12.14
N ARG A 4 -15.97 5.79 -13.37
CA ARG A 4 -17.18 5.73 -14.21
C ARG A 4 -17.58 4.28 -14.50
N ALA A 5 -16.59 3.42 -14.76
CA ALA A 5 -16.83 2.00 -14.97
C ALA A 5 -17.42 1.34 -13.72
N GLN A 6 -16.87 1.61 -12.53
CA GLN A 6 -17.38 1.03 -11.28
C GLN A 6 -18.80 1.50 -10.94
N ILE A 7 -19.09 2.80 -11.11
CA ILE A 7 -20.46 3.31 -10.94
C ILE A 7 -21.43 2.61 -11.91
N SER A 8 -21.00 2.42 -13.17
CA SER A 8 -21.78 1.67 -14.15
C SER A 8 -21.99 0.21 -13.75
N THR A 9 -20.98 -0.46 -13.18
CA THR A 9 -21.08 -1.84 -12.72
C THR A 9 -22.07 -1.98 -11.56
N VAL A 10 -22.02 -1.07 -10.58
CA VAL A 10 -22.98 -1.05 -9.46
C VAL A 10 -24.41 -0.87 -9.98
N ALA A 11 -24.62 0.08 -10.89
CA ALA A 11 -25.94 0.33 -11.49
C ALA A 11 -26.46 -0.89 -12.25
N GLN A 12 -25.61 -1.56 -13.03
CA GLN A 12 -25.97 -2.79 -13.74
C GLN A 12 -26.33 -3.92 -12.77
N THR A 13 -25.57 -4.13 -11.69
CA THR A 13 -25.88 -5.13 -10.67
C THR A 13 -27.26 -4.89 -10.06
N ILE A 14 -27.59 -3.64 -9.72
CA ILE A 14 -28.91 -3.28 -9.17
C ILE A 14 -30.02 -3.58 -10.18
N VAL A 15 -29.85 -3.21 -11.46
CA VAL A 15 -30.84 -3.48 -12.50
C VAL A 15 -31.06 -4.98 -12.68
N ILE A 16 -29.99 -5.77 -12.72
CA ILE A 16 -30.06 -7.23 -12.85
C ILE A 16 -30.81 -7.83 -11.65
N GLY A 17 -30.47 -7.44 -10.42
CA GLY A 17 -31.17 -7.86 -9.22
C GLY A 17 -32.65 -7.50 -9.27
N SER A 18 -32.97 -6.27 -9.68
CA SER A 18 -34.35 -5.76 -9.70
C SER A 18 -35.22 -6.53 -10.68
N VAL A 19 -34.68 -6.81 -11.87
CA VAL A 19 -35.35 -7.62 -12.87
C VAL A 19 -35.52 -9.06 -12.37
N ALA A 20 -34.48 -9.67 -11.81
CA ALA A 20 -34.55 -11.02 -11.27
C ALA A 20 -35.59 -11.15 -10.16
N PHE A 21 -35.61 -10.26 -9.17
CA PHE A 21 -36.62 -10.26 -8.12
C PHE A 21 -38.04 -10.05 -8.66
N ARG A 22 -38.21 -9.15 -9.64
CA ARG A 22 -39.51 -8.94 -10.27
C ARG A 22 -40.04 -10.18 -11.00
N TYR A 23 -39.13 -11.00 -11.55
CA TYR A 23 -39.47 -12.26 -12.23
C TYR A 23 -39.70 -13.42 -11.26
N LEU A 24 -38.88 -13.53 -10.21
CA LEU A 24 -38.95 -14.62 -9.24
C LEU A 24 -40.08 -14.44 -8.21
N GLU A 25 -40.46 -13.19 -7.92
CA GLU A 25 -41.50 -12.83 -6.97
C GLU A 25 -42.56 -11.97 -7.68
N PRO A 26 -43.59 -12.56 -8.30
CA PRO A 26 -44.54 -11.83 -9.13
C PRO A 26 -45.33 -10.74 -8.39
N ASP A 27 -45.51 -10.93 -7.08
CA ASP A 27 -46.27 -10.06 -6.18
C ASP A 27 -45.48 -8.81 -5.75
N ILE A 28 -44.16 -8.78 -6.00
CA ILE A 28 -43.34 -7.60 -5.71
C ILE A 28 -43.61 -6.49 -6.73
N SER A 29 -43.76 -5.25 -6.26
CA SER A 29 -43.82 -4.10 -7.17
C SER A 29 -42.45 -3.82 -7.78
N SER A 30 -42.40 -3.18 -8.95
CA SER A 30 -41.12 -2.84 -9.59
C SER A 30 -40.28 -1.88 -8.74
N ILE A 31 -40.92 -1.02 -7.94
CA ILE A 31 -40.24 -0.09 -7.05
C ILE A 31 -39.65 -0.86 -5.86
N ASP A 32 -40.40 -1.78 -5.28
CA ASP A 32 -39.96 -2.60 -4.15
C ASP A 32 -38.82 -3.56 -4.56
N ALA A 33 -38.83 -4.07 -5.80
CA ALA A 33 -37.73 -4.87 -6.34
C ALA A 33 -36.41 -4.09 -6.48
N VAL A 34 -36.50 -2.82 -6.91
CA VAL A 34 -35.34 -1.93 -6.97
C VAL A 34 -34.84 -1.60 -5.58
N TYR A 35 -35.75 -1.26 -4.67
CA TYR A 35 -35.42 -0.99 -3.27
C TYR A 35 -34.73 -2.21 -2.63
N TYR A 36 -35.30 -3.40 -2.77
CA TYR A 36 -34.74 -4.63 -2.23
C TYR A 36 -33.35 -4.91 -2.81
N SER A 37 -33.17 -4.77 -4.13
CA SER A 37 -31.87 -4.91 -4.79
C SER A 37 -30.81 -3.97 -4.23
N ILE A 38 -31.18 -2.72 -3.95
CA ILE A 38 -30.28 -1.72 -3.37
C ILE A 38 -29.92 -2.13 -1.93
N VAL A 39 -30.90 -2.43 -1.09
CA VAL A 39 -30.72 -2.79 0.33
C VAL A 39 -29.86 -4.04 0.50
N THR A 40 -30.02 -5.03 -0.39
CA THR A 40 -29.21 -6.25 -0.42
C THR A 40 -27.77 -5.95 -0.87
N VAL A 41 -27.56 -5.22 -1.97
CA VAL A 41 -26.21 -4.88 -2.46
C VAL A 41 -25.48 -3.97 -1.50
N SER A 42 -26.19 -3.03 -0.86
CA SER A 42 -25.64 -2.12 0.15
C SER A 42 -25.34 -2.80 1.49
N THR A 43 -25.60 -4.11 1.60
CA THR A 43 -25.44 -4.92 2.82
C THR A 43 -26.18 -4.34 4.03
N VAL A 44 -27.25 -3.56 3.80
CA VAL A 44 -28.05 -2.96 4.88
C VAL A 44 -29.00 -4.00 5.44
N GLY A 45 -29.70 -4.72 4.54
CA GLY A 45 -30.48 -5.92 4.89
C GLY A 45 -31.53 -5.68 5.98
N TYR A 46 -32.44 -4.72 5.80
CA TYR A 46 -33.48 -4.41 6.80
C TYR A 46 -34.38 -5.60 7.17
N GLY A 47 -34.53 -6.57 6.28
CA GLY A 47 -35.39 -7.75 6.50
C GLY A 47 -36.88 -7.42 6.49
N ASP A 48 -37.25 -6.27 5.96
CA ASP A 48 -38.62 -5.81 5.73
C ASP A 48 -39.31 -6.55 4.58
N TYR A 49 -38.53 -7.01 3.60
CA TYR A 49 -38.96 -7.93 2.56
C TYR A 49 -38.13 -9.21 2.59
N VAL A 50 -38.81 -10.35 2.55
CA VAL A 50 -38.20 -11.68 2.52
C VAL A 50 -38.81 -12.44 1.34
N PRO A 51 -37.99 -13.00 0.43
CA PRO A 51 -38.48 -13.82 -0.68
C PRO A 51 -39.29 -15.00 -0.14
N GLN A 52 -40.37 -15.34 -0.84
CA GLN A 52 -41.27 -16.43 -0.45
C GLN A 52 -40.99 -17.71 -1.25
N THR A 53 -40.31 -17.59 -2.39
CA THR A 53 -39.95 -18.72 -3.25
C THR A 53 -38.55 -19.24 -2.95
N GLU A 54 -38.38 -20.56 -2.93
CA GLU A 54 -37.06 -21.21 -2.72
C GLU A 54 -36.02 -20.73 -3.76
N THR A 55 -36.46 -20.49 -5.00
CA THR A 55 -35.61 -19.98 -6.07
C THR A 55 -35.13 -18.56 -5.82
N ALA A 56 -35.98 -17.68 -5.28
CA ALA A 56 -35.58 -16.32 -4.93
C ALA A 56 -34.65 -16.31 -3.72
N GLU A 57 -34.88 -17.17 -2.73
CA GLU A 57 -34.00 -17.31 -1.56
C GLU A 57 -32.57 -17.72 -1.98
N LEU A 58 -32.43 -18.73 -2.84
CA LEU A 58 -31.15 -19.14 -3.39
C LEU A 58 -30.49 -18.02 -4.21
N PHE A 59 -31.29 -17.30 -5.00
CA PHE A 59 -30.79 -16.16 -5.77
C PHE A 59 -30.27 -15.05 -4.85
N VAL A 60 -30.98 -14.69 -3.77
CA VAL A 60 -30.51 -13.70 -2.78
C VAL A 60 -29.17 -14.11 -2.17
N ALA A 61 -29.00 -15.39 -1.83
CA ALA A 61 -27.76 -15.89 -1.27
C ALA A 61 -26.56 -15.66 -2.22
N VAL A 62 -26.72 -15.99 -3.51
CA VAL A 62 -25.66 -15.76 -4.51
C VAL A 62 -25.50 -14.28 -4.84
N TYR A 63 -26.60 -13.55 -4.99
CA TYR A 63 -26.64 -12.15 -5.37
C TYR A 63 -25.99 -11.26 -4.29
N SER A 64 -26.22 -11.55 -3.01
CA SER A 64 -25.61 -10.81 -1.89
C SER A 64 -24.07 -10.95 -1.87
N LEU A 65 -23.53 -12.13 -2.18
CA LEU A 65 -22.08 -12.35 -2.30
C LEU A 65 -21.48 -11.50 -3.42
N ILE A 66 -22.09 -11.54 -4.61
CA ILE A 66 -21.63 -10.76 -5.77
C ILE A 66 -21.77 -9.25 -5.48
N GLY A 67 -22.91 -8.83 -4.94
CA GLY A 67 -23.20 -7.45 -4.56
C GLY A 67 -22.16 -6.89 -3.59
N THR A 68 -21.80 -7.66 -2.57
CA THR A 68 -20.79 -7.27 -1.57
C THR A 68 -19.43 -7.01 -2.22
N VAL A 69 -18.98 -7.89 -3.13
CA VAL A 69 -17.70 -7.72 -3.84
C VAL A 69 -17.70 -6.47 -4.72
N VAL A 70 -18.79 -6.23 -5.46
CA VAL A 70 -18.94 -5.07 -6.33
C VAL A 70 -18.97 -3.77 -5.51
N LEU A 71 -19.71 -3.75 -4.41
CA LEU A 71 -19.79 -2.58 -3.52
C LEU A 71 -18.43 -2.29 -2.88
N THR A 72 -17.76 -3.31 -2.33
CA THR A 72 -16.45 -3.18 -1.66
C THR A 72 -15.41 -2.57 -2.59
N ARG A 73 -15.34 -3.07 -3.84
CA ARG A 73 -14.44 -2.51 -4.86
C ARG A 73 -14.75 -1.05 -5.18
N SER A 74 -16.03 -0.70 -5.26
CA SER A 74 -16.48 0.65 -5.58
C SER A 74 -16.18 1.64 -4.45
N LEU A 75 -16.40 1.22 -3.21
CA LEU A 75 -16.05 2.00 -2.01
C LEU A 75 -14.55 2.24 -1.93
N GLY A 76 -13.72 1.23 -2.19
CA GLY A 76 -12.27 1.37 -2.20
C GLY A 76 -11.77 2.42 -3.19
N ALA A 77 -12.32 2.45 -4.40
CA ALA A 77 -11.93 3.47 -5.39
C ALA A 77 -12.43 4.86 -5.02
N LEU A 78 -13.64 4.99 -4.47
CA LEU A 78 -14.16 6.27 -3.99
C LEU A 78 -13.30 6.82 -2.85
N ALA A 79 -12.86 5.96 -1.92
CA ALA A 79 -11.96 6.31 -0.83
C ALA A 79 -10.56 6.71 -1.33
N ALA A 80 -10.09 6.14 -2.45
CA ALA A 80 -8.81 6.48 -3.05
C ALA A 80 -8.81 7.89 -3.69
N LEU A 81 -9.94 8.42 -4.17
CA LEU A 81 -10.01 9.75 -4.80
C LEU A 81 -9.48 10.91 -3.94
N PRO A 82 -9.95 11.10 -2.68
CA PRO A 82 -9.43 12.18 -1.84
C PRO A 82 -7.96 11.96 -1.48
N LEU A 83 -7.53 10.70 -1.29
CA LEU A 83 -6.14 10.35 -0.98
C LEU A 83 -5.21 10.70 -2.15
N GLU A 84 -5.56 10.31 -3.37
CA GLU A 84 -4.80 10.64 -4.58
C GLU A 84 -4.77 12.15 -4.84
N ARG A 85 -5.88 12.86 -4.60
CA ARG A 85 -5.92 14.33 -4.72
C ARG A 85 -4.99 14.99 -3.71
N ARG A 86 -5.05 14.58 -2.43
CA ARG A 86 -4.16 15.09 -1.37
C ARG A 86 -2.70 14.82 -1.73
N ARG A 87 -2.38 13.61 -2.20
CA ARG A 87 -1.03 13.23 -2.61
C ARG A 87 -0.50 14.12 -3.74
N ARG A 88 -1.31 14.38 -4.78
CA ARG A 88 -0.92 15.29 -5.89
C ARG A 88 -0.73 16.72 -5.44
N ILE A 89 -1.59 17.22 -4.54
CA ILE A 89 -1.48 18.57 -4.01
C ILE A 89 -0.22 18.71 -3.13
N ASN A 90 0.02 17.77 -2.23
CA ASN A 90 1.22 17.76 -1.37
C ASN A 90 2.49 17.67 -2.22
N GLN A 91 2.50 16.82 -3.26
CA GLN A 91 3.62 16.72 -4.19
C GLN A 91 3.96 18.06 -4.85
N LYS A 92 2.95 18.80 -5.32
CA LYS A 92 3.18 20.12 -5.92
C LYS A 92 3.62 21.15 -4.89
N ARG A 93 2.97 21.21 -3.73
CA ARG A 93 3.30 22.17 -2.67
C ARG A 93 4.73 22.05 -2.17
N VAL A 94 5.21 20.81 -1.98
CA VAL A 94 6.59 20.56 -1.54
C VAL A 94 7.60 21.05 -2.58
N LEU A 95 7.33 20.85 -3.87
CA LEU A 95 8.23 21.29 -4.94
C LEU A 95 8.15 22.79 -5.19
N GLU A 96 6.96 23.38 -5.07
CA GLU A 96 6.75 24.82 -5.20
C GLU A 96 7.42 25.61 -4.06
N GLN A 97 7.48 25.04 -2.85
CA GLN A 97 8.17 25.64 -1.70
C GLN A 97 9.65 25.92 -1.97
N TYR A 98 10.31 25.12 -2.82
CA TYR A 98 11.75 25.22 -3.09
C TYR A 98 12.07 25.55 -4.56
N GLY A 99 11.05 25.86 -5.37
CA GLY A 99 11.16 25.97 -6.83
C GLY A 99 11.36 27.38 -7.39
N GLY A 100 11.26 28.43 -6.55
CA GLY A 100 11.43 29.83 -6.96
C GLY A 100 12.82 30.37 -6.67
N GLU A 101 13.18 30.43 -5.39
CA GLU A 101 14.49 30.75 -4.83
C GLU A 101 14.57 30.01 -3.49
N LEU A 102 15.75 29.50 -3.13
CA LEU A 102 15.97 28.79 -1.88
C LEU A 102 16.81 29.69 -0.96
N ASP A 103 16.22 30.11 0.15
CA ASP A 103 16.86 30.96 1.17
C ASP A 103 17.88 30.15 2.00
N ILE A 104 18.89 30.81 2.56
CA ILE A 104 19.81 30.26 3.57
C ILE A 104 19.04 29.68 4.78
N ASP A 105 17.97 30.33 5.22
CA ASP A 105 17.14 29.86 6.33
C ASP A 105 16.39 28.57 5.96
N GLU A 106 15.86 28.51 4.74
CA GLU A 106 15.19 27.31 4.21
C GLU A 106 16.15 26.14 3.99
N LEU A 107 17.39 26.43 3.59
CA LEU A 107 18.48 25.45 3.51
C LEU A 107 18.83 24.91 4.90
N GLY A 108 18.85 25.78 5.91
CA GLY A 108 19.05 25.38 7.31
C GLY A 108 17.96 24.43 7.82
N ASP A 109 16.69 24.73 7.53
CA ASP A 109 15.55 23.87 7.87
C ASP A 109 15.58 22.53 7.13
N LEU A 110 16.03 22.52 5.88
CA LEU A 110 16.23 21.29 5.12
C LEU A 110 17.34 20.42 5.74
N GLN A 111 18.49 21.02 6.06
CA GLN A 111 19.61 20.34 6.71
C GLN A 111 19.23 19.76 8.07
N LYS A 112 18.49 20.52 8.89
CA LYS A 112 18.00 20.05 10.18
C LYS A 112 17.08 18.83 10.02
N SER A 113 16.16 18.90 9.05
CA SER A 113 15.29 17.79 8.73
C SER A 113 16.06 16.55 8.23
N LEU A 114 17.14 16.71 7.46
CA LEU A 114 17.97 15.59 7.00
C LEU A 114 18.69 14.87 8.15
N VAL A 115 19.14 15.64 9.15
CA VAL A 115 19.73 15.09 10.39
C VAL A 115 18.68 14.34 11.20
N ASP A 116 17.49 14.93 11.36
CA ASP A 116 16.38 14.30 12.08
C ASP A 116 15.93 12.97 11.45
N ILE A 117 16.05 12.85 10.12
CA ILE A 117 15.70 11.64 9.35
C ILE A 117 16.85 10.60 9.31
N LYS A 118 17.99 10.86 10.00
CA LYS A 118 19.20 10.01 10.00
C LYS A 118 19.82 9.74 8.63
N ILE A 119 19.45 10.51 7.59
CA ILE A 119 20.05 10.39 6.25
C ILE A 119 21.51 10.81 6.28
N SER A 120 21.84 11.80 7.11
CA SER A 120 23.21 12.18 7.37
C SER A 120 23.54 12.02 8.85
N LYS A 121 24.63 11.32 9.16
CA LYS A 121 25.14 11.16 10.53
C LYS A 121 25.65 12.50 11.10
N GLU A 122 26.14 13.38 10.23
CA GLU A 122 26.63 14.73 10.58
C GLU A 122 26.34 15.71 9.44
N VAL A 123 26.19 17.00 9.73
CA VAL A 123 26.20 18.04 8.69
C VAL A 123 27.62 18.10 8.13
N ARG A 124 27.91 17.35 7.05
CA ARG A 124 29.26 17.22 6.48
C ARG A 124 29.90 18.59 6.21
N ASN A 125 29.09 19.56 5.77
CA ASN A 125 29.49 20.95 5.65
C ASN A 125 28.26 21.88 5.78
N PRO A 126 28.21 22.76 6.80
CA PRO A 126 27.06 23.64 7.05
C PRO A 126 26.81 24.59 5.87
N GLY A 127 25.55 24.72 5.45
CA GLY A 127 25.18 25.53 4.27
C GLY A 127 25.39 24.85 2.91
N THR A 128 25.63 23.54 2.86
CA THR A 128 25.65 22.76 1.60
C THR A 128 24.69 21.59 1.65
N CYS A 129 24.03 21.28 0.54
CA CYS A 129 23.17 20.11 0.40
C CYS A 129 23.47 19.44 -0.94
N THR A 130 23.76 18.15 -0.91
CA THR A 130 24.00 17.37 -2.12
C THR A 130 22.70 17.10 -2.85
N SER A 131 22.77 16.82 -4.16
CA SER A 131 21.57 16.52 -4.96
C SER A 131 20.81 15.29 -4.46
N SER A 132 21.50 14.30 -3.91
CA SER A 132 20.91 13.09 -3.32
C SER A 132 20.22 13.38 -1.99
N GLU A 133 20.84 14.15 -1.10
CA GLU A 133 20.20 14.60 0.15
C GLU A 133 18.94 15.42 -0.13
N PHE A 134 19.01 16.37 -1.06
CA PHE A 134 17.84 17.15 -1.47
C PHE A 134 16.74 16.24 -2.01
N ALA A 135 17.07 15.28 -2.87
CA ALA A 135 16.09 14.34 -3.42
C ALA A 135 15.45 13.47 -2.32
N LEU A 136 16.23 12.93 -1.39
CA LEU A 136 15.71 12.12 -0.28
C LEU A 136 14.81 12.94 0.64
N ALA A 137 15.21 14.16 1.02
CA ALA A 137 14.39 15.06 1.82
C ALA A 137 13.06 15.39 1.12
N MET A 138 13.07 15.62 -0.19
CA MET A 138 11.85 15.85 -0.97
C MET A 138 10.98 14.60 -1.05
N LEU A 139 11.55 13.40 -1.15
CA LEU A 139 10.78 12.15 -1.18
C LEU A 139 10.09 11.87 0.17
N VAL A 140 10.77 12.12 1.28
CA VAL A 140 10.17 11.99 2.62
C VAL A 140 9.06 13.00 2.83
N ARG A 141 9.30 14.28 2.52
CA ARG A 141 8.27 15.34 2.63
C ARG A 141 7.06 15.11 1.71
N GLN A 142 7.21 14.38 0.61
CA GLN A 142 6.13 14.02 -0.30
C GLN A 142 5.32 12.78 0.15
N ASP A 143 5.58 12.25 1.35
CA ASP A 143 5.03 10.97 1.86
C ASP A 143 5.24 9.83 0.84
N LYS A 144 6.38 9.83 0.13
CA LYS A 144 6.75 8.74 -0.79
C LYS A 144 7.61 7.69 -0.12
N CYS A 145 8.40 8.09 0.86
CA CYS A 145 9.25 7.24 1.66
C CYS A 145 9.09 7.65 3.12
N THR A 146 9.01 6.69 4.04
CA THR A 146 9.07 6.95 5.47
C THR A 146 10.52 7.00 5.95
N VAL A 147 10.74 7.52 7.15
CA VAL A 147 12.08 7.50 7.79
C VAL A 147 12.55 6.06 8.01
N GLU A 148 11.62 5.17 8.38
CA GLU A 148 11.89 3.75 8.59
C GLU A 148 12.35 3.05 7.30
N ASP A 149 11.71 3.37 6.16
CA ASP A 149 12.13 2.84 4.85
C ASP A 149 13.58 3.23 4.51
N ILE A 150 13.97 4.45 4.87
CA ILE A 150 15.31 4.96 4.63
C ILE A 150 16.31 4.28 5.58
N GLU A 151 15.98 4.15 6.86
CA GLU A 151 16.84 3.45 7.83
C GLU A 151 17.11 2.01 7.39
N MET A 152 16.07 1.26 7.01
CA MET A 152 16.24 -0.12 6.49
C MET A 152 17.12 -0.17 5.24
N THR A 153 16.99 0.82 4.35
CA THR A 153 17.79 0.90 3.13
C THR A 153 19.26 1.19 3.46
N LEU A 154 19.52 2.12 4.37
CA LEU A 154 20.86 2.47 4.82
C LEU A 154 21.52 1.34 5.61
N GLU A 155 20.77 0.59 6.41
CA GLU A 155 21.27 -0.62 7.08
C GLU A 155 21.65 -1.70 6.07
N THR A 156 20.88 -1.84 4.99
CA THR A 156 21.19 -2.77 3.91
C THR A 156 22.45 -2.32 3.17
N PHE A 157 22.57 -1.03 2.88
CA PHE A 157 23.78 -0.45 2.30
C PHE A 157 25.01 -0.72 3.19
N ALA A 158 24.93 -0.45 4.50
CA ALA A 158 26.04 -0.64 5.43
C ALA A 158 26.44 -2.12 5.63
N LYS A 159 25.57 -3.08 5.28
CA LYS A 159 25.93 -4.51 5.24
C LYS A 159 26.65 -4.90 3.95
N LEU A 160 26.42 -4.16 2.88
CA LEU A 160 27.02 -4.38 1.56
C LEU A 160 28.34 -3.64 1.41
N ASP A 161 28.47 -2.46 2.03
CA ASP A 161 29.69 -1.65 2.13
C ASP A 161 30.60 -2.28 3.20
N ILE A 162 31.42 -3.24 2.77
CA ILE A 162 32.21 -4.09 3.66
C ILE A 162 33.41 -3.32 4.19
N ASP A 163 33.97 -2.42 3.37
CA ASP A 163 35.12 -1.62 3.76
C ASP A 163 34.75 -0.33 4.52
N GLY A 164 33.47 0.03 4.54
CA GLY A 164 32.96 1.20 5.23
C GLY A 164 33.34 2.50 4.55
N SER A 165 33.65 2.46 3.25
CA SER A 165 34.01 3.61 2.43
C SER A 165 32.87 4.61 2.28
N GLY A 166 31.63 4.16 2.46
CA GLY A 166 30.43 4.93 2.17
C GLY A 166 30.07 4.94 0.68
N GLU A 167 30.74 4.13 -0.13
CA GLU A 167 30.42 3.84 -1.52
C GLU A 167 30.20 2.31 -1.68
N LEU A 168 29.57 1.88 -2.76
CA LEU A 168 29.49 0.45 -3.09
C LEU A 168 30.23 0.24 -4.40
N ASP A 169 31.32 -0.50 -4.33
CA ASP A 169 32.17 -0.77 -5.48
C ASP A 169 32.25 -2.27 -5.83
N GLU A 170 33.06 -2.59 -6.84
CA GLU A 170 33.22 -3.98 -7.30
C GLU A 170 33.90 -4.84 -6.23
N ASP A 171 34.79 -4.27 -5.42
CA ASP A 171 35.53 -4.98 -4.38
C ASP A 171 34.59 -5.37 -3.22
N ASP A 172 33.67 -4.49 -2.83
CA ASP A 172 32.59 -4.80 -1.88
C ASP A 172 31.73 -5.98 -2.34
N VAL A 173 31.31 -5.96 -3.61
CA VAL A 173 30.48 -7.02 -4.19
C VAL A 173 31.23 -8.34 -4.21
N GLN A 174 32.52 -8.34 -4.59
CA GLN A 174 33.34 -9.55 -4.61
C GLN A 174 33.50 -10.15 -3.20
N ARG A 175 33.82 -9.31 -2.20
CA ARG A 175 33.95 -9.75 -0.80
C ARG A 175 32.64 -10.32 -0.27
N TRP A 176 31.51 -9.68 -0.58
CA TRP A 176 30.19 -10.16 -0.17
C TRP A 176 29.88 -11.53 -0.78
N MET A 177 30.17 -11.73 -2.07
CA MET A 177 29.98 -13.03 -2.75
C MET A 177 30.85 -14.13 -2.14
N GLU A 178 32.10 -13.82 -1.78
CA GLU A 178 32.97 -14.77 -1.08
C GLU A 178 32.45 -15.16 0.31
N GLU A 179 31.89 -14.22 1.06
CA GLU A 179 31.27 -14.50 2.35
C GLU A 179 30.03 -15.38 2.24
N GLN A 180 29.19 -15.16 1.22
CA GLN A 180 28.02 -16.02 0.97
C GLN A 180 28.45 -17.43 0.58
N LYS A 181 29.46 -17.57 -0.27
CA LYS A 181 30.01 -18.88 -0.65
C LYS A 181 30.57 -19.63 0.56
N LYS A 182 31.28 -18.94 1.46
CA LYS A 182 31.77 -19.53 2.72
C LYS A 182 30.65 -19.97 3.66
N LYS A 183 29.50 -19.27 3.67
CA LYS A 183 28.32 -19.67 4.44
C LYS A 183 27.59 -20.86 3.82
N GLU A 184 27.57 -20.96 2.50
CA GLU A 184 26.97 -22.09 1.77
C GLU A 184 27.84 -23.36 1.85
N ASP A 185 29.16 -23.21 1.86
CA ASP A 185 30.13 -24.31 2.01
C ASP A 185 30.28 -24.79 3.48
N GLN A 186 29.62 -24.17 4.47
CA GLN A 186 29.60 -24.67 5.85
C GLN A 186 28.69 -25.92 5.97
N PRO A 187 29.23 -27.09 6.37
CA PRO A 187 28.43 -28.31 6.44
C PRO A 187 27.40 -28.25 7.57
N ILE A 188 26.20 -28.81 7.32
CA ILE A 188 25.05 -29.02 8.23
C ILE A 188 25.41 -29.87 9.49
N ASN A 189 26.69 -30.19 9.70
CA ASN A 189 27.22 -31.04 10.77
C ASN A 189 27.01 -30.43 12.18
N GLN A 190 26.89 -29.10 12.30
CA GLN A 190 26.80 -28.48 13.62
C GLN A 190 25.39 -28.63 14.26
N THR A 191 24.34 -28.75 13.45
CA THR A 191 22.99 -29.12 13.93
C THR A 191 22.87 -30.60 14.28
N GLU A 192 23.55 -31.48 13.54
CA GLU A 192 23.59 -32.92 13.86
C GLU A 192 24.33 -33.19 15.18
N LYS A 193 25.45 -32.49 15.44
CA LYS A 193 26.17 -32.59 16.71
C LYS A 193 25.36 -32.17 17.94
N TRP A 194 24.49 -31.16 17.82
CA TRP A 194 23.59 -30.78 18.92
C TRP A 194 22.49 -31.84 19.12
N VAL A 195 21.92 -32.40 18.05
CA VAL A 195 20.88 -33.44 18.17
C VAL A 195 21.43 -34.72 18.79
N ASP A 196 22.65 -35.14 18.43
CA ASP A 196 23.34 -36.28 19.06
C ASP A 196 23.66 -36.04 20.54
N GLN A 197 23.85 -34.78 20.94
CA GLN A 197 24.20 -34.41 22.31
C GLN A 197 22.97 -34.25 23.23
N ILE A 198 21.77 -34.03 22.67
CA ILE A 198 20.52 -33.89 23.42
C ILE A 198 19.69 -35.21 23.42
N GLY A 199 19.85 -36.06 22.39
CA GLY A 199 19.12 -37.34 22.25
C GLY A 199 19.68 -38.52 23.05
N GLY A 200 20.73 -38.30 23.85
CA GLY A 200 21.41 -39.31 24.65
C GLY A 200 21.10 -39.23 26.16
N TRP A 201 19.82 -39.20 26.54
CA TRP A 201 19.35 -39.46 27.93
C TRP A 201 18.00 -40.17 27.92
#